data_AF-A0A7C6D120-F1
#
_entry.id   AF-A0A7C6D120-F1
#
_cell.length_a   1.000
_cell.length_b   1.000
_cell.length_c   1.000
_cell.angle_alpha   90.00
_cell.angle_beta   90.00
_cell.angle_gamma   90.00
#
_symmetry.space_group_name_H-M   'P 1'
#
loop_
_entity.id
_entity.type
_entity.pdbx_description
1 polymer ?
#
loop_
_entity_poly.entity_id
_entity_poly.type
_entity_poly.pdbx_seq_one_letter_code
_entity_poly.pdbx_strand_id
1 'polypeptide(L)'
;EVRLVKGELVFTGLEPKEHGISKLSITDLSKAIIRSGSVRRTTGGDRRLHTVGDRIILIDHRAEDALFRGQGIKAAVSIGDDTTCIATSLLARLGVPVIGIVDGDEDGICMDRSAAEGSVRLVLHPGNDDQVGALVRERIFQGQDEIEYSGTVGELVSKIKHLAGDRLRGLVR
;
A
#
# COMPACT_ATOMS: atom_id res chain seq x y z
N GLU A 1 -15.39 -5.35 22.21
CA GLU A 1 -14.37 -5.54 23.27
C GLU A 1 -13.31 -6.52 22.76
N VAL A 2 -12.03 -6.26 23.05
CA VAL A 2 -10.92 -7.18 22.77
C VAL A 2 -10.24 -7.50 24.11
N ARG A 3 -10.05 -8.79 24.41
CA ARG A 3 -9.38 -9.27 25.62
C ARG A 3 -8.25 -10.24 25.28
N LEU A 4 -7.20 -10.27 26.10
CA LEU A 4 -6.13 -11.28 26.00
C LEU A 4 -6.36 -12.29 27.13
N VAL A 5 -6.79 -13.50 26.79
CA VAL A 5 -7.09 -14.57 27.74
C VAL A 5 -6.16 -15.74 27.47
N LYS A 6 -5.28 -16.06 28.42
CA LYS A 6 -4.29 -17.15 28.29
C LYS A 6 -3.40 -17.05 27.03
N GLY A 7 -3.11 -15.83 26.57
CA GLY A 7 -2.30 -15.59 25.36
C GLY A 7 -3.09 -15.56 24.05
N GLU A 8 -4.42 -15.74 24.10
CA GLU A 8 -5.29 -15.67 22.92
C GLU A 8 -6.16 -14.41 22.94
N LEU A 9 -6.37 -13.82 21.76
CA LEU A 9 -7.26 -12.67 21.60
C LEU A 9 -8.72 -13.14 21.52
N VAL A 10 -9.56 -12.62 22.41
CA VAL A 10 -11.00 -12.86 22.47
C VAL A 10 -11.74 -11.60 22.09
N PHE A 11 -12.65 -11.71 21.11
CA PHE A 11 -13.42 -10.61 20.57
C PHE A 11 -14.88 -10.71 20.99
N THR A 12 -15.49 -9.59 21.38
CA THR A 12 -16.92 -9.52 21.69
C THR A 12 -17.53 -8.33 20.96
N GLY A 13 -18.49 -8.59 20.07
CA GLY A 13 -19.10 -7.56 19.21
C GLY A 13 -18.17 -7.04 18.10
N LEU A 14 -17.15 -7.81 17.73
CA LEU A 14 -16.22 -7.54 16.63
C LEU A 14 -16.05 -8.83 15.82
N GLU A 15 -16.02 -8.71 14.49
CA GLU A 15 -15.70 -9.82 13.59
C GLU A 15 -14.23 -9.68 13.15
N PRO A 16 -13.33 -10.56 13.62
CA PRO A 16 -11.94 -10.47 13.23
C PRO A 16 -11.69 -11.04 11.83
N LYS A 17 -10.80 -10.40 11.06
CA LYS A 17 -10.16 -11.02 9.90
C LYS A 17 -9.05 -11.97 10.38
N GLU A 18 -9.21 -13.28 10.19
CA GLU A 18 -8.22 -14.30 10.64
C GLU A 18 -6.81 -14.00 10.12
N HIS A 19 -6.69 -13.60 8.85
CA HIS A 19 -5.41 -13.26 8.23
C HIS A 19 -4.74 -12.02 8.87
N GLY A 20 -5.53 -11.05 9.35
CA GLY A 20 -5.01 -9.89 10.07
C GLY A 20 -4.51 -10.27 11.46
N ILE A 21 -5.22 -11.16 12.17
CA ILE A 21 -4.82 -11.64 13.50
C ILE A 21 -3.53 -12.44 13.44
N SER A 22 -3.37 -13.30 12.44
CA SER A 22 -2.17 -14.17 12.34
C SER A 22 -0.87 -13.38 12.18
N LYS A 23 -0.94 -12.13 11.72
CA LYS A 23 0.19 -11.19 11.62
C LYS A 23 0.55 -10.51 12.95
N LEU A 24 -0.29 -10.61 13.98
CA LEU A 24 -0.11 -9.92 15.25
C LEU A 24 0.69 -10.77 16.25
N SER A 25 1.72 -10.16 16.85
CA SER A 25 2.46 -10.70 17.99
C SER A 25 2.22 -9.84 19.23
N ILE A 26 0.97 -9.81 19.70
CA ILE A 26 0.58 -8.99 20.86
C ILE A 26 0.85 -9.76 22.16
N THR A 27 1.82 -9.28 22.93
CA THR A 27 2.12 -9.81 24.27
C THR A 27 1.42 -9.02 25.38
N ASP A 28 0.99 -7.78 25.10
CA ASP A 28 0.40 -6.88 26.08
C ASP A 28 -0.59 -5.91 25.41
N LEU A 29 -1.89 -6.14 25.63
CA LEU A 29 -2.95 -5.29 25.10
C LEU A 29 -2.98 -3.89 25.73
N SER A 30 -2.41 -3.68 26.93
CA SER A 30 -2.44 -2.37 27.59
C SER A 30 -1.64 -1.30 26.83
N LYS A 31 -0.70 -1.74 25.98
CA LYS A 31 0.12 -0.89 25.11
C LYS A 31 -0.44 -0.78 23.69
N ALA A 32 -1.48 -1.55 23.36
CA ALA A 32 -2.04 -1.55 22.02
C ALA A 32 -2.80 -0.24 21.75
N ILE A 33 -2.55 0.35 20.59
CA ILE A 33 -3.32 1.50 20.10
C ILE A 33 -4.36 0.97 19.13
N ILE A 34 -5.64 1.10 19.49
CA ILE A 34 -6.76 0.79 18.60
C ILE A 34 -7.17 2.07 17.88
N ARG A 35 -7.07 2.08 16.56
CA ARG A 35 -7.55 3.18 15.71
C ARG A 35 -8.82 2.72 14.99
N SER A 36 -9.82 3.60 14.95
CA SER A 36 -11.10 3.33 14.29
C SER A 36 -11.56 4.56 13.51
N GLY A 37 -12.21 4.34 12.37
CA GLY A 37 -12.72 5.39 11.49
C GLY A 37 -11.71 5.83 10.42
N SER A 38 -12.16 6.70 9.52
CA SER A 38 -11.32 7.21 8.41
C SER A 38 -10.12 7.98 8.96
N VAL A 39 -8.94 7.72 8.38
CA VAL A 39 -7.70 8.46 8.67
C VAL A 39 -7.85 9.96 8.35
N ARG A 40 -8.83 10.32 7.52
CA ARG A 40 -9.02 11.69 7.04
C ARG A 40 -10.47 12.16 7.23
N ARG A 41 -10.65 13.24 8.00
CA ARG A 41 -11.95 13.91 8.22
C ARG A 41 -12.25 15.05 7.24
N THR A 42 -11.23 15.61 6.58
CA THR A 42 -11.37 16.80 5.73
C THR A 42 -10.76 16.57 4.35
N THR A 43 -11.32 17.17 3.30
CA THR A 43 -10.71 17.21 1.96
C THR A 43 -9.66 18.32 1.92
N GLY A 44 -8.51 18.05 1.31
CA GLY A 44 -7.42 19.03 1.15
C GLY A 44 -7.46 19.57 -0.27
N GLY A 45 -7.08 20.83 -0.46
CA GLY A 45 -7.01 21.43 -1.80
C GLY A 45 -6.01 20.72 -2.71
N ASP A 46 -6.29 20.73 -4.01
CA ASP A 46 -5.50 20.08 -5.07
C ASP A 46 -4.24 20.90 -5.38
N ARG A 47 -3.32 20.99 -4.42
CA ARG A 47 -1.98 21.53 -4.65
C ARG A 47 -1.08 20.39 -5.09
N ARG A 48 -0.82 20.33 -6.40
CA ARG A 48 0.14 19.41 -7.00
C ARG A 48 1.49 20.08 -7.08
N LEU A 49 2.44 19.60 -6.29
CA LEU A 49 3.85 19.83 -6.56
C LEU A 49 4.22 18.91 -7.72
N HIS A 50 5.00 19.38 -8.69
CA HIS A 50 5.58 18.49 -9.71
C HIS A 50 6.99 18.15 -9.27
N THR A 51 7.23 16.87 -9.00
CA THR A 51 8.57 16.39 -8.67
C THR A 51 9.08 15.52 -9.81
N VAL A 52 10.33 15.72 -10.22
CA VAL A 52 10.98 14.98 -11.30
C VAL A 52 12.23 14.32 -10.72
N GLY A 53 12.36 13.02 -10.93
CA GLY A 53 13.53 12.24 -10.53
C GLY A 53 13.46 10.84 -11.10
N ASP A 54 14.55 10.09 -10.95
CA ASP A 54 14.67 8.72 -11.48
C ASP A 54 14.46 7.64 -10.42
N ARG A 55 14.32 8.02 -9.15
CA ARG A 55 14.12 7.08 -8.06
C ARG A 55 12.71 6.52 -8.06
N ILE A 56 12.57 5.25 -7.70
CA ILE A 56 11.29 4.66 -7.33
C ILE A 56 11.38 4.12 -5.89
N ILE A 57 10.28 4.20 -5.16
CA ILE A 57 10.22 3.71 -3.78
C ILE A 57 9.23 2.55 -3.66
N LEU A 58 9.51 1.62 -2.76
CA LEU A 58 8.58 0.60 -2.30
C LEU A 58 7.93 1.07 -0.99
N ILE A 59 6.61 0.98 -0.95
CA ILE A 59 5.77 1.28 0.22
C ILE A 59 5.08 -0.01 0.63
N ASP A 60 5.61 -0.61 1.68
CA ASP A 60 5.07 -1.82 2.27
C ASP A 60 4.71 -1.52 3.73
N HIS A 61 3.43 -1.67 4.07
CA HIS A 61 2.85 -1.44 5.40
C HIS A 61 3.02 -0.05 6.08
N ARG A 62 3.77 0.91 5.49
CA ARG A 62 4.06 2.24 6.07
C ARG A 62 3.73 3.39 5.11
N ALA A 63 2.45 3.60 4.86
CA ALA A 63 1.99 4.62 3.91
C ALA A 63 2.17 6.06 4.43
N GLU A 64 2.24 6.28 5.74
CA GLU A 64 2.36 7.60 6.36
C GLU A 64 3.64 8.36 6.00
N ASP A 65 4.73 7.63 5.73
CA ASP A 65 6.02 8.21 5.36
C ASP A 65 6.10 8.58 3.87
N ALA A 66 5.08 8.21 3.07
CA ALA A 66 5.07 8.39 1.63
C ALA A 66 5.24 9.87 1.22
N LEU A 67 4.69 10.81 1.99
CA LEU A 67 4.81 12.25 1.65
C LEU A 67 6.25 12.77 1.79
N PHE A 68 7.02 12.22 2.74
CA PHE A 68 8.41 12.60 2.94
C PHE A 68 9.33 11.91 1.93
N ARG A 69 9.10 10.60 1.69
CA ARG A 69 9.88 9.79 0.74
C ARG A 69 9.54 10.09 -0.72
N GLY A 70 8.36 10.64 -0.99
CA GLY A 70 7.82 10.90 -2.32
C GLY A 70 8.36 12.15 -3.02
N GLN A 71 9.27 12.90 -2.39
CA GLN A 71 9.80 14.11 -2.99
C GLN A 71 10.90 13.78 -4.02
N GLY A 72 10.71 14.22 -5.27
CA GLY A 72 11.71 14.06 -6.33
C GLY A 72 11.87 12.61 -6.76
N ILE A 73 10.77 11.86 -6.84
CA ILE A 73 10.76 10.47 -7.30
C ILE A 73 9.93 10.32 -8.57
N LYS A 74 10.21 9.28 -9.34
CA LYS A 74 9.51 8.93 -10.58
C LYS A 74 8.12 8.36 -10.33
N ALA A 75 8.05 7.41 -9.39
CA ALA A 75 6.86 6.65 -9.06
C ALA A 75 7.05 5.93 -7.72
N ALA A 76 5.96 5.51 -7.10
CA ALA A 76 5.98 4.58 -5.98
C ALA A 76 5.32 3.25 -6.36
N VAL A 77 5.81 2.15 -5.78
CA VAL A 77 5.13 0.86 -5.79
C VAL A 77 4.60 0.62 -4.39
N SER A 78 3.32 0.29 -4.23
CA SER A 78 2.71 0.00 -2.92
C SER A 78 2.14 -1.41 -2.87
N ILE A 79 2.20 -2.03 -1.69
CA ILE A 79 1.69 -3.38 -1.44
C ILE A 79 0.54 -3.32 -0.42
N GLY A 80 -0.58 -3.95 -0.77
CA GLY A 80 -1.80 -4.02 0.04
C GLY A 80 -2.81 -2.92 -0.28
N ASP A 81 -4.09 -3.24 -0.14
CA ASP A 81 -5.20 -2.36 -0.51
C ASP A 81 -5.21 -1.05 0.28
N ASP A 82 -5.16 -1.12 1.62
CA ASP A 82 -5.20 0.07 2.49
C ASP A 82 -3.94 0.94 2.32
N THR A 83 -2.76 0.31 2.29
CA THR A 83 -1.48 0.97 2.04
C THR A 83 -1.52 1.72 0.71
N THR A 84 -2.02 1.06 -0.35
CA THR A 84 -2.14 1.65 -1.69
C THR A 84 -3.09 2.82 -1.69
N CYS A 85 -4.24 2.70 -1.02
CA CYS A 85 -5.24 3.77 -0.97
C CYS A 85 -4.68 5.04 -0.30
N ILE A 86 -4.01 4.87 0.84
CA ILE A 86 -3.37 5.98 1.56
C ILE A 86 -2.20 6.57 0.76
N ALA A 87 -1.30 5.73 0.25
CA ALA A 87 -0.14 6.18 -0.52
C ALA A 87 -0.54 6.97 -1.77
N THR A 88 -1.57 6.49 -2.49
CA THR A 88 -2.09 7.16 -3.68
C THR A 88 -2.64 8.55 -3.36
N SER A 89 -3.46 8.66 -2.31
CA SER A 89 -4.00 9.96 -1.85
C SER A 89 -2.90 10.94 -1.42
N LEU A 90 -1.86 10.46 -0.70
CA LEU A 90 -0.75 11.30 -0.26
C LEU A 90 0.12 11.76 -1.43
N LEU A 91 0.51 10.85 -2.30
CA LEU A 91 1.43 11.11 -3.42
C LEU A 91 0.78 11.85 -4.58
N ALA A 92 -0.56 11.84 -4.69
CA ALA A 92 -1.29 12.70 -5.62
C ALA A 92 -0.94 14.19 -5.44
N ARG A 93 -0.64 14.62 -4.21
CA ARG A 93 -0.19 16.00 -3.89
C ARG A 93 1.18 16.33 -4.45
N LEU A 94 2.00 15.33 -4.72
CA LEU A 94 3.33 15.48 -5.31
C LEU A 94 3.33 15.16 -6.82
N GLY A 95 2.15 14.93 -7.40
CA GLY A 95 2.02 14.50 -8.79
C GLY A 95 2.74 13.18 -9.08
N VAL A 96 3.03 12.37 -8.06
CA VAL A 96 3.79 11.13 -8.19
C VAL A 96 2.82 9.96 -8.41
N PRO A 97 2.95 9.21 -9.53
CA PRO A 97 2.11 8.05 -9.78
C PRO A 97 2.41 6.90 -8.83
N VAL A 98 1.36 6.19 -8.42
CA VAL A 98 1.46 4.99 -7.58
C VAL A 98 1.06 3.75 -8.37
N ILE A 99 1.89 2.72 -8.33
CA ILE A 99 1.63 1.39 -8.85
C ILE A 99 1.27 0.50 -7.66
N GLY A 100 -0.04 0.31 -7.42
CA GLY A 100 -0.53 -0.51 -6.33
C GLY A 100 -0.63 -1.99 -6.70
N ILE A 101 -0.17 -2.85 -5.80
CA ILE A 101 -0.35 -4.30 -5.85
C ILE A 101 -1.38 -4.63 -4.78
N VAL A 102 -2.56 -5.06 -5.20
CA VAL A 102 -3.76 -5.17 -4.36
C VAL A 102 -4.50 -6.46 -4.67
N ASP A 103 -5.26 -6.99 -3.72
CA ASP A 103 -6.04 -8.22 -3.90
C ASP A 103 -7.57 -8.00 -3.73
N GLY A 104 -7.95 -6.78 -3.30
CA GLY A 104 -9.33 -6.32 -3.21
C GLY A 104 -9.95 -6.46 -1.83
N ASP A 105 -9.16 -6.58 -0.76
CA ASP A 105 -9.64 -6.71 0.61
C ASP A 105 -9.72 -5.38 1.41
N GLU A 106 -9.74 -4.23 0.70
CA GLU A 106 -9.77 -2.85 1.23
C GLU A 106 -10.76 -2.68 2.40
N ASP A 107 -10.28 -2.16 3.54
CA ASP A 107 -11.07 -1.99 4.78
C ASP A 107 -11.73 -0.60 4.90
N GLY A 108 -11.64 0.22 3.85
CA GLY A 108 -12.26 1.55 3.82
C GLY A 108 -11.58 2.58 4.72
N ILE A 109 -10.29 2.37 5.06
CA ILE A 109 -9.51 3.25 5.94
C ILE A 109 -9.31 4.65 5.33
N CYS A 110 -9.29 4.76 4.00
CA CYS A 110 -9.15 5.99 3.26
C CYS A 110 -10.27 6.11 2.21
N MET A 111 -11.10 7.15 2.34
CA MET A 111 -12.18 7.45 1.38
C MET A 111 -11.73 8.40 0.26
N ASP A 112 -10.50 8.91 0.34
CA ASP A 112 -9.93 9.81 -0.65
C ASP A 112 -9.49 9.00 -1.88
N ARG A 113 -10.02 9.37 -3.05
CA ARG A 113 -9.76 8.69 -4.32
C ARG A 113 -8.85 9.52 -5.24
N SER A 114 -8.23 10.60 -4.74
CA SER A 114 -7.24 11.36 -5.51
C SER A 114 -6.07 10.48 -5.92
N ALA A 115 -5.68 10.56 -7.19
CA ALA A 115 -4.54 9.87 -7.77
C ALA A 115 -3.80 10.80 -8.73
N ALA A 116 -2.47 10.68 -8.78
CA ALA A 116 -1.68 11.33 -9.82
C ALA A 116 -1.89 10.61 -11.17
N GLU A 117 -1.73 11.35 -12.26
CA GLU A 117 -1.76 10.78 -13.61
C GLU A 117 -0.70 9.67 -13.76
N GLY A 118 -1.08 8.55 -14.37
CA GLY A 118 -0.22 7.38 -14.52
C GLY A 118 -0.26 6.40 -13.34
N SER A 119 -0.99 6.72 -12.27
CA SER A 119 -1.26 5.75 -11.19
C SER A 119 -2.08 4.57 -11.71
N VAL A 120 -1.88 3.41 -11.08
CA VAL A 120 -2.52 2.16 -11.51
C VAL A 120 -2.55 1.15 -10.38
N ARG A 121 -3.62 0.34 -10.32
CA ARG A 121 -3.74 -0.80 -9.41
C ARG A 121 -3.71 -2.10 -10.21
N LEU A 122 -2.74 -2.96 -9.93
CA LEU A 122 -2.71 -4.34 -10.34
C LEU A 122 -3.52 -5.15 -9.34
N VAL A 123 -4.70 -5.58 -9.78
CA VAL A 123 -5.63 -6.31 -8.92
C VAL A 123 -5.39 -7.80 -9.10
N LEU A 124 -5.02 -8.47 -8.01
CA LEU A 124 -4.69 -9.87 -7.94
C LEU A 124 -5.91 -10.71 -7.52
N HIS A 125 -5.74 -12.03 -7.55
CA HIS A 125 -6.61 -12.93 -6.80
C HIS A 125 -6.42 -12.74 -5.28
N PRO A 126 -7.47 -12.92 -4.46
CA PRO A 126 -7.39 -12.73 -3.01
C PRO A 126 -6.22 -13.48 -2.35
N GLY A 127 -5.53 -12.83 -1.42
CA GLY A 127 -4.39 -13.35 -0.63
C GLY A 127 -3.03 -13.38 -1.36
N ASN A 128 -2.88 -12.64 -2.46
CA ASN A 128 -1.66 -12.71 -3.29
C ASN A 128 -0.81 -11.44 -3.29
N ASP A 129 -1.29 -10.33 -2.73
CA ASP A 129 -0.58 -9.06 -2.66
C ASP A 129 0.75 -9.17 -1.90
N ASP A 130 0.77 -9.80 -0.72
CA ASP A 130 1.99 -10.04 0.06
C ASP A 130 3.01 -10.88 -0.72
N GLN A 131 2.54 -11.94 -1.40
CA GLN A 131 3.40 -12.86 -2.16
C GLN A 131 4.01 -12.20 -3.39
N VAL A 132 3.21 -11.45 -4.16
CA VAL A 132 3.70 -10.70 -5.33
C VAL A 132 4.56 -9.52 -4.87
N GLY A 133 4.19 -8.87 -3.77
CA GLY A 133 4.96 -7.82 -3.13
C GLY A 133 6.36 -8.28 -2.76
N ALA A 134 6.50 -9.45 -2.13
CA ALA A 134 7.78 -10.06 -1.81
C ALA A 134 8.64 -10.33 -3.07
N LEU A 135 8.01 -10.84 -4.15
CA LEU A 135 8.70 -11.05 -5.43
C LEU A 135 9.18 -9.73 -6.06
N VAL A 136 8.38 -8.67 -5.98
CA VAL A 136 8.75 -7.33 -6.47
C VAL A 136 9.91 -6.77 -5.64
N ARG A 137 9.85 -6.91 -4.31
CA ARG A 137 10.93 -6.49 -3.41
C ARG A 137 12.25 -7.19 -3.76
N GLU A 138 12.21 -8.50 -3.98
CA GLU A 138 13.39 -9.30 -4.32
C GLU A 138 13.91 -8.99 -5.74
N ARG A 139 13.04 -9.05 -6.75
CA ARG A 139 13.45 -9.05 -8.17
C ARG A 139 13.62 -7.68 -8.78
N ILE A 140 12.88 -6.68 -8.30
CA ILE A 140 12.93 -5.30 -8.81
C ILE A 140 13.76 -4.44 -7.87
N PHE A 141 13.42 -4.45 -6.58
CA PHE A 141 14.07 -3.60 -5.59
C PHE A 141 15.33 -4.21 -4.95
N GLN A 142 15.70 -5.45 -5.28
CA GLN A 142 16.90 -6.12 -4.76
C GLN A 142 16.98 -6.11 -3.22
N GLY A 143 15.81 -6.24 -2.57
CA GLY A 143 15.67 -6.21 -1.11
C GLY A 143 15.73 -4.82 -0.47
N GLN A 144 15.87 -3.75 -1.26
CA GLN A 144 15.86 -2.36 -0.80
C GLN A 144 14.44 -1.78 -0.78
N ASP A 145 14.28 -0.62 -0.14
CA ASP A 145 13.03 0.13 -0.15
C ASP A 145 12.99 1.24 -1.22
N GLU A 146 14.10 1.47 -1.92
CA GLU A 146 14.22 2.41 -3.03
C GLU A 146 15.34 2.01 -3.99
N ILE A 147 15.18 2.36 -5.27
CA ILE A 147 16.20 2.18 -6.31
C ILE A 147 16.15 3.34 -7.30
N GLU A 148 17.24 3.58 -8.03
CA GLU A 148 17.18 4.34 -9.27
C GLU A 148 16.62 3.47 -10.40
N TYR A 149 15.76 4.04 -11.23
CA TYR A 149 15.09 3.34 -12.32
C TYR A 149 15.07 4.17 -13.59
N SER A 150 15.93 3.81 -14.55
CA SER A 150 16.07 4.50 -15.83
C SER A 150 14.90 4.27 -16.80
N GLY A 151 14.12 3.21 -16.60
CA GLY A 151 12.95 2.90 -17.43
C GLY A 151 11.75 3.83 -17.19
N THR A 152 10.71 3.64 -17.98
CA THR A 152 9.43 4.34 -17.85
C THR A 152 8.53 3.67 -16.80
N VAL A 153 7.56 4.43 -16.28
CA VAL A 153 6.52 3.88 -15.37
C VAL A 153 5.75 2.74 -16.04
N GLY A 154 5.45 2.83 -17.35
CA GLY A 154 4.77 1.78 -18.10
C GLY A 154 5.57 0.48 -18.22
N GLU A 155 6.90 0.57 -18.35
CA GLU A 155 7.79 -0.60 -18.32
C GLU A 155 7.83 -1.23 -16.93
N LEU A 156 7.84 -0.42 -15.87
CA LEU A 156 7.78 -0.91 -14.49
C LEU A 156 6.47 -1.67 -14.23
N VAL A 157 5.33 -1.12 -14.66
CA VAL A 157 4.03 -1.80 -14.60
C VAL A 157 4.07 -3.13 -15.36
N SER A 158 4.66 -3.15 -16.55
CA SER A 158 4.78 -4.39 -17.35
C SER A 158 5.66 -5.45 -16.67
N LYS A 159 6.76 -5.04 -16.04
CA LYS A 159 7.61 -5.94 -15.23
C LYS A 159 6.83 -6.53 -14.05
N ILE A 160 6.11 -5.71 -13.30
CA ILE A 160 5.32 -6.18 -12.14
C ILE A 160 4.20 -7.11 -12.60
N LYS A 161 3.52 -6.81 -13.71
CA LYS A 161 2.53 -7.71 -14.32
C LYS A 161 3.11 -9.08 -14.65
N HIS A 162 4.31 -9.10 -15.24
CA HIS A 162 4.97 -10.36 -15.58
C HIS A 162 5.31 -11.18 -14.33
N LEU A 163 5.73 -10.53 -13.24
CA LEU A 163 5.96 -11.19 -11.94
C LEU A 163 4.67 -11.71 -11.30
N ALA A 164 3.55 -11.00 -11.47
CA ALA A 164 2.25 -11.44 -10.95
C ALA A 164 1.72 -12.68 -11.69
N GLY A 165 1.99 -12.80 -13.00
CA GLY A 165 1.59 -13.94 -13.82
C GLY A 165 0.09 -14.22 -13.73
N ASP A 166 -0.27 -15.49 -13.52
CA ASP A 166 -1.66 -15.95 -13.42
C ASP A 166 -2.38 -15.45 -12.16
N ARG A 167 -1.68 -14.82 -11.20
CA ARG A 167 -2.29 -14.21 -10.02
C ARG A 167 -2.99 -12.90 -10.35
N LEU A 168 -2.70 -12.29 -11.51
CA LEU A 168 -3.28 -11.02 -11.92
C LEU A 168 -4.71 -11.21 -12.44
N ARG A 169 -5.68 -10.63 -11.73
CA ARG A 169 -7.09 -10.59 -12.13
C ARG A 169 -7.38 -9.46 -13.11
N GLY A 170 -6.74 -8.30 -12.94
CA GLY A 170 -7.01 -7.14 -13.78
C GLY A 170 -6.17 -5.92 -13.44
N LEU A 171 -6.46 -4.82 -14.13
CA LEU A 171 -5.79 -3.55 -13.95
C LEU A 171 -6.80 -2.41 -13.92
N VAL A 172 -6.71 -1.56 -12.91
CA VAL A 172 -7.57 -0.38 -12.72
C VAL A 172 -6.70 0.87 -12.77
N ARG A 173 -7.13 1.88 -13.51
CA ARG A 173 -6.50 3.20 -13.60
C ARG A 173 -7.37 4.24 -12.92
#